data_AF-A0A3B0U0E9-F1
#
_entry.id   AF-A0A3B0U0E9-F1
#
_cell.length_a   1.000
_cell.length_b   1.000
_cell.length_c   1.000
_cell.angle_alpha   90.00
_cell.angle_beta   90.00
_cell.angle_gamma   90.00
#
_symmetry.space_group_name_H-M   'P 1'
#
loop_
_entity.id
_entity.type
_entity.pdbx_description
1 polymer ?
#
loop_
_entity_poly.entity_id
_entity_poly.type
_entity_poly.pdbx_seq_one_letter_code
_entity_poly.pdbx_strand_id
1 'polypeptide(L)'
;DSSIPQGYGVGSSGALVASIYDKYANDKITVLENLTREKLLKLKHIFSFMESYFHGKSSGLDPLNSYLSLPILINSKDNLEPTGIPSQKEGKGAVFLLDSEMMGETEPMVTIFMNKMKNEGFRKMLNEDFAKYTDACIDDFLHGNVKSLFGNVKQLSKVVLENFKPMIPQTFHNVWQKGIDSNDYYLKLCGSGGGGYILGFTEDYIKTKNILKDYKLELVYRF
;
A
#
# COMPACT_ATOMS: atom_id res chain seq x y z
N ASP A 1 20.56 -1.65 13.40
CA ASP A 1 20.28 -2.55 12.27
C ASP A 1 18.83 -2.45 11.83
N SER A 2 18.58 -2.41 10.52
CA SER A 2 17.23 -2.42 9.95
C SER A 2 16.78 -3.86 9.74
N SER A 3 15.60 -4.21 10.26
CA SER A 3 14.94 -5.49 9.96
C SER A 3 13.99 -5.42 8.76
N ILE A 4 13.86 -4.24 8.12
CA ILE A 4 12.96 -4.04 6.98
C ILE A 4 13.71 -4.42 5.69
N PRO A 5 13.21 -5.40 4.90
CA PRO A 5 13.83 -5.78 3.63
C PRO A 5 13.85 -4.62 2.63
N GLN A 6 15.01 -4.37 2.02
CA GLN A 6 15.16 -3.35 0.98
C GLN A 6 14.53 -3.83 -0.34
N GLY A 7 13.83 -2.93 -1.04
CA GLY A 7 13.20 -3.24 -2.33
C GLY A 7 11.88 -4.01 -2.25
N TYR A 8 11.30 -4.20 -1.06
CA TYR A 8 10.06 -4.96 -0.87
C TYR A 8 8.77 -4.11 -0.88
N GLY A 9 8.89 -2.80 -1.12
CA GLY A 9 7.75 -1.89 -1.21
C GLY A 9 7.12 -1.50 0.14
N VAL A 10 7.80 -1.76 1.26
CA VAL A 10 7.30 -1.53 2.64
C VAL A 10 7.89 -0.28 3.32
N GLY A 11 8.46 0.65 2.56
CA GLY A 11 8.88 1.96 3.09
C GLY A 11 10.19 1.95 3.89
N SER A 12 11.17 1.12 3.53
CA SER A 12 12.48 1.06 4.23
C SER A 12 13.22 2.41 4.31
N SER A 13 13.16 3.23 3.26
CA SER A 13 13.71 4.61 3.25
C SER A 13 12.98 5.50 4.24
N GLY A 14 11.65 5.40 4.27
CA GLY A 14 10.79 6.14 5.19
C GLY A 14 11.11 5.83 6.64
N ALA A 15 11.24 4.55 6.99
CA ALA A 15 11.60 4.12 8.33
C ALA A 15 12.98 4.65 8.77
N LEU A 16 13.97 4.66 7.87
CA LEU A 16 15.29 5.23 8.15
C LEU A 16 15.18 6.73 8.46
N VAL A 17 14.50 7.50 7.60
CA VAL A 17 14.30 8.94 7.78
C VAL A 17 13.56 9.24 9.09
N ALA A 18 12.51 8.47 9.38
CA ALA A 18 11.77 8.55 10.64
C ALA A 18 12.68 8.31 11.86
N SER A 19 13.53 7.28 11.81
CA SER A 19 14.45 6.95 12.92
C SER A 19 15.52 8.03 13.16
N ILE A 20 16.00 8.68 12.09
CA ILE A 20 16.97 9.78 12.18
C ILE A 20 16.30 10.99 12.84
N TYR A 21 15.10 11.36 12.40
CA TYR A 21 14.34 12.45 13.01
C TYR A 21 14.05 12.16 14.48
N ASP A 22 13.60 10.93 14.80
CA ASP A 22 13.33 10.52 16.17
C ASP A 22 14.58 10.61 17.05
N LYS A 23 15.75 10.24 16.55
CA LYS A 23 16.98 10.24 17.35
C LYS A 23 17.61 11.63 17.55
N TYR A 24 17.53 12.50 16.54
CA TYR A 24 18.39 13.69 16.46
C TYR A 24 17.66 15.04 16.35
N ALA A 25 16.32 15.07 16.27
CA ALA A 25 15.60 16.34 16.21
C ALA A 25 15.70 17.13 17.53
N ASN A 26 16.23 18.36 17.47
CA ASN A 26 16.41 19.22 18.65
C ASN A 26 15.09 19.83 19.18
N ASP A 27 14.02 19.85 18.39
CA ASP A 27 12.67 20.31 18.76
C ASP A 27 11.61 19.36 18.19
N LYS A 28 11.60 18.12 18.69
CA LYS A 28 10.72 17.07 18.21
C LYS A 28 9.25 17.45 18.43
N ILE A 29 8.43 17.29 17.38
CA ILE A 29 6.98 17.51 17.50
C ILE A 29 6.38 16.36 18.32
N THR A 30 5.77 16.70 19.47
CA THR A 30 5.08 15.72 20.33
C THR A 30 3.78 15.25 19.69
N VAL A 31 3.63 13.92 19.58
CA VAL A 31 2.51 13.24 18.89
C VAL A 31 1.55 12.49 19.82
N LEU A 32 1.99 12.10 21.03
CA LEU A 32 1.29 11.12 21.87
C LEU A 32 -0.10 11.54 22.40
N GLU A 33 -0.46 12.83 22.42
CA GLU A 33 -1.71 13.28 23.06
C GLU A 33 -2.38 14.50 22.38
N ASN A 34 -1.77 15.04 21.32
CA ASN A 34 -2.26 16.26 20.67
C ASN A 34 -1.77 16.35 19.21
N LEU A 35 -2.03 15.29 18.44
CA LEU A 35 -1.71 15.24 17.02
C LEU A 35 -2.76 16.03 16.23
N THR A 36 -2.43 17.28 15.89
CA THR A 36 -3.27 18.13 15.05
C THR A 36 -2.92 17.99 13.58
N ARG A 37 -3.83 18.37 12.67
CA ARG A 37 -3.57 18.43 11.23
C ARG A 37 -2.36 19.31 10.89
N GLU A 38 -2.20 20.43 11.58
CA GLU A 38 -1.05 21.33 11.40
C GLU A 38 0.27 20.63 11.71
N LYS A 39 0.33 19.88 12.82
CA LYS A 39 1.51 19.08 13.18
C LYS A 39 1.78 17.97 12.17
N LEU A 40 0.74 17.31 11.66
CA LEU A 40 0.86 16.30 10.59
C LEU A 40 1.48 16.90 9.32
N LEU A 41 0.99 18.05 8.87
CA LEU A 41 1.52 18.72 7.70
C LEU A 41 2.96 19.21 7.92
N LYS A 42 3.28 19.71 9.11
CA LYS A 42 4.64 20.12 9.47
C LYS A 42 5.61 18.92 9.48
N LEU A 43 5.22 17.81 10.09
CA LEU A 43 6.00 16.56 10.06
C LEU A 43 6.18 16.05 8.64
N LYS A 44 5.10 15.99 7.84
CA LYS A 44 5.16 15.61 6.42
C LYS A 44 6.17 16.45 5.65
N HIS A 45 6.17 17.77 5.85
CA HIS A 45 7.09 18.67 5.18
C HIS A 45 8.55 18.40 5.57
N ILE A 46 8.82 18.24 6.87
CA ILE A 46 10.16 17.89 7.38
C ILE A 46 10.62 16.57 6.76
N PHE A 47 9.78 15.55 6.79
CA PHE A 47 10.08 14.23 6.25
C PHE A 47 10.28 14.21 4.73
N SER A 48 9.45 14.95 3.99
CA SER A 48 9.61 15.13 2.54
C SER A 48 10.97 15.78 2.23
N PHE A 49 11.37 16.79 2.99
CA PHE A 49 12.66 17.45 2.82
C PHE A 49 13.83 16.51 3.14
N MET A 50 13.78 15.79 4.27
CA MET A 50 14.82 14.84 4.65
C MET A 50 14.97 13.69 3.65
N GLU A 51 13.87 13.07 3.23
CA GLU A 51 13.91 11.92 2.30
C GLU A 51 14.34 12.33 0.89
N SER A 52 14.04 13.56 0.48
CA SER A 52 14.46 14.12 -0.81
C SER A 52 15.99 14.17 -0.98
N TYR A 53 16.76 14.25 0.11
CA TYR A 53 18.24 14.16 0.03
C TYR A 53 18.74 12.79 -0.43
N PHE A 54 17.99 11.72 -0.17
CA PHE A 54 18.39 10.35 -0.52
C PHE A 54 17.85 9.91 -1.88
N HIS A 55 16.64 10.35 -2.23
CA HIS A 55 15.91 9.85 -3.41
C HIS A 55 15.34 10.95 -4.32
N GLY A 56 15.82 12.19 -4.17
CA GLY A 56 15.46 13.33 -5.02
C GLY A 56 14.11 13.95 -4.66
N LYS A 57 13.00 13.28 -4.96
CA LYS A 57 11.64 13.80 -4.69
C LYS A 57 10.87 12.85 -3.79
N SER A 58 10.42 13.35 -2.64
CA SER A 58 9.60 12.60 -1.69
C SER A 58 8.27 13.27 -1.39
N SER A 59 7.22 12.46 -1.18
CA SER A 59 5.92 12.91 -0.65
C SER A 59 5.95 13.19 0.86
N GLY A 60 6.94 12.66 1.59
CA GLY A 60 7.05 12.66 3.04
C GLY A 60 6.08 11.72 3.76
N LEU A 61 5.31 10.90 3.03
CA LEU A 61 4.26 10.05 3.60
C LEU A 61 4.81 8.79 4.26
N ASP A 62 5.76 8.11 3.61
CA ASP A 62 6.33 6.86 4.15
C ASP A 62 7.09 7.10 5.48
N PRO A 63 7.95 8.13 5.61
CA PRO A 63 8.53 8.46 6.89
C PRO A 63 7.50 8.95 7.91
N LEU A 64 6.47 9.70 7.49
CA LEU A 64 5.41 10.15 8.40
C LEU A 64 4.64 8.97 9.01
N ASN A 65 4.21 8.02 8.16
CA ASN A 65 3.52 6.80 8.59
C ASN A 65 4.41 5.97 9.52
N SER A 66 5.67 5.77 9.16
CA SER A 66 6.64 5.02 9.97
C SER A 66 6.87 5.67 11.34
N TYR A 67 6.99 7.00 11.39
CA TYR A 67 7.22 7.75 12.63
C TYR A 67 6.01 7.71 13.56
N LEU A 68 4.79 7.84 13.02
CA LEU A 68 3.58 7.85 13.83
C LEU A 68 3.15 6.44 14.26
N SER A 69 3.48 5.42 13.47
CA SER A 69 2.96 4.05 13.66
C SER A 69 1.43 4.01 13.74
N LEU A 70 0.78 4.88 12.96
CA LEU A 70 -0.68 5.02 12.89
C LEU A 70 -1.12 5.06 11.42
N PRO A 71 -2.27 4.46 11.07
CA PRO A 71 -2.88 4.63 9.76
C PRO A 71 -3.19 6.09 9.48
N ILE A 72 -2.87 6.56 8.27
CA ILE A 72 -3.11 7.93 7.82
C ILE A 72 -4.04 7.87 6.61
N LEU A 73 -5.20 8.51 6.72
CA LEU A 73 -6.10 8.72 5.59
C LEU A 73 -5.62 9.95 4.80
N ILE A 74 -5.41 9.75 3.49
CA ILE A 74 -4.92 10.79 2.58
C ILE A 74 -6.07 11.23 1.69
N ASN A 75 -6.70 12.34 2.05
CA ASN A 75 -7.78 12.94 1.25
C ASN A 75 -7.23 13.82 0.12
N SER A 76 -6.11 14.52 0.38
CA SER A 76 -5.41 15.33 -0.63
C SER A 76 -3.97 15.64 -0.20
N LYS A 77 -3.25 16.44 -1.00
CA LYS A 77 -1.88 16.87 -0.67
C LYS A 77 -1.79 17.53 0.72
N ASP A 78 -2.80 18.31 1.09
CA ASP A 78 -2.80 19.11 2.32
C ASP A 78 -3.90 18.67 3.30
N ASN A 79 -4.65 17.60 2.99
CA ASN A 79 -5.65 17.02 3.87
C ASN A 79 -5.28 15.59 4.27
N LEU A 80 -4.78 15.45 5.48
CA LEU A 80 -4.31 14.21 6.09
C LEU A 80 -4.94 14.08 7.47
N GLU A 81 -5.44 12.89 7.77
CA GLU A 81 -6.12 12.61 9.02
C GLU A 81 -5.58 11.30 9.59
N PRO A 82 -5.21 11.26 10.88
CA PRO A 82 -4.94 9.99 11.54
C PRO A 82 -6.26 9.24 11.63
N THR A 83 -6.27 7.95 11.29
CA THR A 83 -7.49 7.14 11.33
C THR A 83 -7.26 5.85 12.11
N GLY A 84 -8.36 5.27 12.59
CA GLY A 84 -8.35 3.92 13.14
C GLY A 84 -8.47 2.87 12.04
N ILE A 85 -7.93 1.69 12.30
CA ILE A 85 -8.37 0.48 11.58
C ILE A 85 -9.51 -0.11 12.42
N PRO A 86 -10.57 -0.70 11.81
CA PRO A 86 -11.55 -1.45 12.55
C PRO A 86 -10.91 -2.49 13.48
N SER A 87 -11.61 -2.86 14.54
CA SER A 87 -11.12 -3.92 15.42
C SER A 87 -10.99 -5.24 14.66
N GLN A 88 -9.84 -5.91 14.82
CA GLN A 88 -9.65 -7.26 14.31
C GLN A 88 -10.68 -8.19 14.94
N LYS A 89 -11.32 -9.01 14.10
CA LYS A 89 -12.20 -10.09 14.55
C LYS A 89 -11.56 -11.42 14.21
N GLU A 90 -11.99 -12.48 14.88
CA GLU A 90 -11.55 -13.85 14.60
C GLU A 90 -12.23 -14.45 13.35
N GLY A 91 -12.47 -13.66 12.30
CA GLY A 91 -13.05 -14.19 11.09
C GLY A 91 -12.03 -14.92 10.21
N LYS A 92 -12.60 -15.66 9.25
CA LYS A 92 -11.83 -16.43 8.27
C LYS A 92 -11.15 -15.55 7.24
N GLY A 93 -11.72 -14.37 6.98
CA GLY A 93 -11.20 -13.42 6.02
C GLY A 93 -9.92 -12.74 6.51
N ALA A 94 -9.05 -12.36 5.58
CA ALA A 94 -7.79 -11.73 5.90
C ALA A 94 -7.30 -10.76 4.82
N VAL A 95 -6.49 -9.81 5.28
CA VAL A 95 -5.48 -9.12 4.47
C VAL A 95 -4.14 -9.80 4.73
N PHE A 96 -3.39 -10.07 3.68
CA PHE A 96 -2.09 -10.74 3.76
C PHE A 96 -1.08 -10.12 2.80
N LEU A 97 0.20 -10.29 3.10
CA LEU A 97 1.28 -10.04 2.15
C LEU A 97 1.64 -11.33 1.45
N LEU A 98 1.92 -11.25 0.16
CA LEU A 98 2.44 -12.31 -0.67
C LEU A 98 3.82 -11.87 -1.16
N ASP A 99 4.87 -12.57 -0.73
CA ASP A 99 6.24 -12.24 -1.12
C ASP A 99 6.52 -12.71 -2.55
N SER A 100 6.97 -11.80 -3.41
CA SER A 100 7.39 -12.17 -4.77
C SER A 100 8.78 -12.79 -4.83
N GLU A 101 9.55 -12.73 -3.73
CA GLU A 101 10.96 -13.14 -3.62
C GLU A 101 11.88 -12.44 -4.63
N MET A 102 11.41 -11.32 -5.20
CA MET A 102 12.14 -10.50 -6.15
C MET A 102 12.24 -9.10 -5.57
N MET A 103 13.40 -8.47 -5.66
CA MET A 103 13.52 -7.05 -5.30
C MET A 103 12.87 -6.21 -6.39
N GLY A 104 11.95 -5.33 -6.00
CA GLY A 104 11.36 -4.34 -6.90
C GLY A 104 12.24 -3.10 -7.01
N GLU A 105 12.36 -2.57 -8.22
CA GLU A 105 12.99 -1.26 -8.47
C GLU A 105 11.91 -0.21 -8.74
N THR A 106 11.87 0.84 -7.93
CA THR A 106 10.85 1.90 -8.06
C THR A 106 11.00 2.73 -9.33
N GLU A 107 12.24 3.07 -9.72
CA GLU A 107 12.50 3.99 -10.83
C GLU A 107 12.00 3.48 -12.20
N PRO A 108 12.26 2.22 -12.61
CA PRO A 108 11.68 1.68 -13.84
C PRO A 108 10.15 1.66 -13.82
N MET A 109 9.55 1.32 -12.67
CA MET A 109 8.09 1.26 -12.51
C MET A 109 7.44 2.65 -12.65
N VAL A 110 8.05 3.68 -12.05
CA VAL A 110 7.63 5.08 -12.22
C VAL A 110 7.75 5.50 -13.69
N THR A 111 8.83 5.14 -14.37
CA THR A 111 9.01 5.46 -15.80
C THR A 111 7.93 4.82 -16.67
N ILE A 112 7.60 3.54 -16.45
CA ILE A 112 6.50 2.85 -17.14
C ILE A 112 5.17 3.56 -16.89
N PHE A 113 4.88 3.89 -15.63
CA PHE A 113 3.66 4.58 -15.26
C PHE A 113 3.54 5.95 -15.94
N MET A 114 4.60 6.77 -15.89
CA MET A 114 4.63 8.10 -16.51
C MET A 114 4.50 8.03 -18.03
N ASN A 115 5.02 6.98 -18.67
CA ASN A 115 4.81 6.75 -20.09
C ASN A 115 3.36 6.37 -20.39
N LYS A 116 2.73 5.52 -19.58
CA LYS A 116 1.29 5.20 -19.70
C LYS A 116 0.40 6.43 -19.50
N MET A 117 0.76 7.34 -18.59
CA MET A 117 0.04 8.60 -18.35
C MET A 117 -0.02 9.55 -19.56
N LYS A 118 0.81 9.34 -20.58
CA LYS A 118 0.73 10.09 -21.86
C LYS A 118 -0.50 9.68 -22.69
N ASN A 119 -1.11 8.52 -22.39
CA ASN A 119 -2.29 8.02 -23.08
C ASN A 119 -3.58 8.50 -22.38
N GLU A 120 -4.52 9.07 -23.14
CA GLU A 120 -5.81 9.54 -22.62
C GLU A 120 -6.68 8.45 -22.02
N GLY A 121 -6.74 7.27 -22.67
CA GLY A 121 -7.49 6.13 -22.16
C GLY A 121 -6.99 5.65 -20.80
N PHE A 122 -5.66 5.58 -20.61
CA PHE A 122 -5.07 5.24 -19.32
C PHE A 122 -5.39 6.28 -18.24
N ARG A 123 -5.32 7.57 -18.57
CA ARG A 123 -5.70 8.65 -17.62
C ARG A 123 -7.18 8.56 -17.22
N LYS A 124 -8.05 8.29 -18.19
CA LYS A 124 -9.48 8.11 -17.94
C LYS A 124 -9.75 6.92 -17.01
N MET A 125 -9.17 5.75 -17.32
CA MET A 125 -9.25 4.55 -16.46
C MET A 125 -8.74 4.84 -15.04
N LEU A 126 -7.62 5.57 -14.91
CA LEU A 126 -7.06 5.90 -13.60
C LEU A 126 -8.05 6.72 -12.75
N ASN A 127 -8.72 7.69 -13.36
CA ASN A 127 -9.66 8.58 -12.67
C ASN A 127 -11.04 7.94 -12.45
N GLU A 128 -11.56 7.18 -13.41
CA GLU A 128 -12.94 6.69 -13.38
C GLU A 128 -13.06 5.28 -12.78
N ASP A 129 -12.05 4.43 -12.95
CA ASP A 129 -12.06 3.04 -12.48
C ASP A 129 -11.14 2.88 -11.27
N PHE A 130 -9.83 3.14 -11.41
CA PHE A 130 -8.85 2.85 -10.38
C PHE A 130 -9.10 3.69 -9.11
N ALA A 131 -9.27 5.00 -9.24
CA ALA A 131 -9.55 5.89 -8.11
C ALA A 131 -10.87 5.52 -7.44
N LYS A 132 -11.94 5.33 -8.24
CA LYS A 132 -13.27 4.94 -7.74
C LYS A 132 -13.23 3.66 -6.90
N TYR A 133 -12.63 2.58 -7.40
CA TYR A 133 -12.56 1.33 -6.64
C TYR A 133 -11.63 1.43 -5.44
N THR A 134 -10.56 2.23 -5.53
CA THR A 134 -9.68 2.48 -4.38
C THR A 134 -10.41 3.22 -3.26
N ASP A 135 -11.13 4.30 -3.59
CA ASP A 135 -11.90 5.08 -2.61
C ASP A 135 -13.00 4.23 -1.97
N ALA A 136 -13.71 3.42 -2.77
CA ALA A 136 -14.72 2.50 -2.26
C ALA A 136 -14.12 1.41 -1.34
N CYS A 137 -12.93 0.88 -1.66
CA CYS A 137 -12.23 -0.05 -0.77
C CYS A 137 -11.83 0.61 0.55
N ILE A 138 -11.37 1.85 0.53
CA ILE A 138 -11.00 2.60 1.73
C ILE A 138 -12.24 2.83 2.61
N ASP A 139 -13.33 3.30 2.01
CA ASP A 139 -14.58 3.55 2.72
C ASP A 139 -15.15 2.26 3.34
N ASP A 140 -15.23 1.18 2.58
CA ASP A 140 -15.71 -0.11 3.06
C ASP A 140 -14.80 -0.68 4.16
N PHE A 141 -13.48 -0.50 4.04
CA PHE A 141 -12.55 -0.95 5.06
C PHE A 141 -12.72 -0.15 6.36
N LEU A 142 -12.77 1.17 6.31
CA LEU A 142 -12.94 2.02 7.51
C LEU A 142 -14.28 1.79 8.22
N HIS A 143 -15.35 1.51 7.47
CA HIS A 143 -16.67 1.25 8.04
C HIS A 143 -16.93 -0.24 8.34
N GLY A 144 -15.97 -1.13 8.08
CA GLY A 144 -16.10 -2.56 8.34
C GLY A 144 -17.12 -3.28 7.44
N ASN A 145 -17.40 -2.74 6.25
CA ASN A 145 -18.32 -3.31 5.26
C ASN A 145 -17.64 -4.39 4.41
N VAL A 146 -17.32 -5.51 5.05
CA VAL A 146 -16.52 -6.61 4.46
C VAL A 146 -17.11 -7.14 3.15
N LYS A 147 -18.44 -7.27 3.07
CA LYS A 147 -19.11 -7.81 1.86
C LYS A 147 -18.91 -6.91 0.64
N SER A 148 -19.05 -5.60 0.81
CA SER A 148 -18.83 -4.64 -0.27
C SER A 148 -17.34 -4.50 -0.60
N LEU A 149 -16.48 -4.53 0.44
CA LEU A 149 -15.03 -4.49 0.28
C LEU A 149 -14.54 -5.54 -0.72
N PHE A 150 -14.91 -6.81 -0.57
CA PHE A 150 -14.46 -7.87 -1.48
C PHE A 150 -14.95 -7.68 -2.92
N GLY A 151 -16.16 -7.15 -3.11
CA GLY A 151 -16.66 -6.75 -4.42
C GLY A 151 -15.78 -5.67 -5.07
N ASN A 152 -15.44 -4.63 -4.32
CA ASN A 152 -14.60 -3.52 -4.79
C ASN A 152 -13.14 -3.94 -5.01
N VAL A 153 -12.55 -4.73 -4.11
CA VAL A 153 -11.19 -5.24 -4.24
C VAL A 153 -11.07 -6.15 -5.47
N LYS A 154 -12.08 -6.97 -5.79
CA LYS A 154 -12.09 -7.77 -7.02
C LYS A 154 -11.98 -6.90 -8.26
N GLN A 155 -12.76 -5.81 -8.33
CA GLN A 155 -12.72 -4.90 -9.48
C GLN A 155 -11.39 -4.17 -9.56
N LEU A 156 -10.87 -3.68 -8.43
CA LEU A 156 -9.55 -3.06 -8.37
C LEU A 156 -8.45 -4.04 -8.84
N SER A 157 -8.50 -5.29 -8.39
CA SER A 157 -7.57 -6.36 -8.79
C SER A 157 -7.60 -6.61 -10.30
N LYS A 158 -8.78 -6.57 -10.94
CA LYS A 158 -8.92 -6.67 -12.40
C LYS A 158 -8.31 -5.47 -13.11
N VAL A 159 -8.66 -4.27 -12.68
CA VAL A 159 -8.13 -3.01 -13.25
C VAL A 159 -6.61 -3.00 -13.18
N VAL A 160 -6.02 -3.43 -12.06
CA VAL A 160 -4.58 -3.56 -11.88
C VAL A 160 -3.98 -4.59 -12.84
N LEU A 161 -4.55 -5.79 -12.93
CA LEU A 161 -4.03 -6.82 -13.83
C LEU A 161 -4.07 -6.41 -15.31
N GLU A 162 -5.15 -5.75 -15.74
CA GLU A 162 -5.33 -5.33 -17.14
C GLU A 162 -4.42 -4.15 -17.51
N ASN A 163 -4.34 -3.15 -16.63
CA ASN A 163 -3.72 -1.87 -16.97
C ASN A 163 -2.29 -1.72 -16.45
N PHE A 164 -1.91 -2.46 -15.42
CA PHE A 164 -0.61 -2.38 -14.76
C PHE A 164 0.21 -3.66 -14.90
N LYS A 165 -0.18 -4.55 -15.82
CA LYS A 165 0.52 -5.82 -16.10
C LYS A 165 2.05 -5.72 -16.19
N PRO A 166 2.66 -4.70 -16.83
CA PRO A 166 4.13 -4.56 -16.88
C PRO A 166 4.79 -4.28 -15.52
N MET A 167 4.01 -3.85 -14.52
CA MET A 167 4.45 -3.55 -13.16
C MET A 167 4.20 -4.72 -12.20
N ILE A 168 3.61 -5.81 -12.69
CA ILE A 168 3.41 -7.06 -11.93
C ILE A 168 4.48 -8.04 -12.40
N PRO A 169 5.24 -8.70 -11.51
CA PRO A 169 6.17 -9.75 -11.91
C PRO A 169 5.47 -10.82 -12.75
N GLN A 170 6.12 -11.26 -13.83
CA GLN A 170 5.49 -12.11 -14.84
C GLN A 170 4.99 -13.46 -14.27
N THR A 171 5.72 -14.01 -13.30
CA THR A 171 5.35 -15.24 -12.57
C THR A 171 4.02 -15.10 -11.83
N PHE A 172 3.65 -13.88 -11.42
CA PHE A 172 2.43 -13.60 -10.68
C PHE A 172 1.23 -13.30 -11.57
N HIS A 173 1.36 -13.12 -12.90
CA HIS A 173 0.21 -12.84 -13.77
C HIS A 173 -0.84 -13.96 -13.71
N ASN A 174 -0.39 -15.21 -13.77
CA ASN A 174 -1.28 -16.37 -13.72
C ASN A 174 -1.87 -16.57 -12.32
N VAL A 175 -1.10 -16.29 -11.27
CA VAL A 175 -1.57 -16.34 -9.87
C VAL A 175 -2.68 -15.30 -9.68
N TRP A 176 -2.43 -14.08 -10.11
CA TRP A 176 -3.37 -12.96 -10.02
C TRP A 176 -4.68 -13.26 -10.75
N GLN A 177 -4.61 -13.77 -11.99
CA GLN A 177 -5.78 -14.13 -12.77
C GLN A 177 -6.59 -15.25 -12.09
N LYS A 178 -5.91 -16.30 -11.59
CA LYS A 178 -6.57 -17.41 -10.87
C LYS A 178 -7.34 -16.93 -9.65
N GLY A 179 -6.81 -15.98 -8.88
CA GLY A 179 -7.53 -15.40 -7.74
C GLY A 179 -8.83 -14.71 -8.16
N ILE A 180 -8.78 -13.91 -9.23
CA ILE A 180 -9.95 -13.21 -9.78
C ILE A 180 -11.02 -14.19 -10.28
N ASP A 181 -10.61 -15.24 -11.00
CA ASP A 181 -11.51 -16.19 -11.64
C ASP A 181 -12.18 -17.11 -10.61
N SER A 182 -11.41 -17.58 -9.62
CA SER A 182 -11.90 -18.47 -8.56
C SER A 182 -12.68 -17.75 -7.46
N ASN A 183 -12.42 -16.46 -7.25
CA ASN A 183 -12.85 -15.69 -6.06
C ASN A 183 -12.23 -16.17 -4.74
N ASP A 184 -11.11 -16.89 -4.81
CA ASP A 184 -10.43 -17.36 -3.61
C ASP A 184 -9.55 -16.30 -2.96
N TYR A 185 -9.08 -15.32 -3.73
CA TYR A 185 -8.34 -14.17 -3.26
C TYR A 185 -8.26 -13.10 -4.35
N TYR A 186 -7.98 -11.87 -3.95
CA TYR A 186 -7.73 -10.75 -4.85
C TYR A 186 -6.41 -10.07 -4.48
N LEU A 187 -5.67 -9.61 -5.48
CA LEU A 187 -4.34 -9.05 -5.29
C LEU A 187 -4.32 -7.57 -5.70
N LYS A 188 -3.41 -6.82 -5.08
CA LYS A 188 -3.12 -5.41 -5.35
C LYS A 188 -1.62 -5.15 -5.22
N LEU A 189 -1.09 -4.23 -6.03
CA LEU A 189 0.30 -3.80 -5.91
C LEU A 189 0.53 -3.11 -4.55
N CYS A 190 1.63 -3.48 -3.89
CA CYS A 190 2.19 -2.72 -2.77
C CYS A 190 3.29 -1.80 -3.31
N GLY A 191 3.25 -0.51 -2.97
CA GLY A 191 4.18 0.48 -3.52
C GLY A 191 4.16 0.55 -5.05
N SER A 192 5.35 0.60 -5.67
CA SER A 192 5.52 0.79 -7.11
C SER A 192 5.31 -0.46 -7.97
N GLY A 193 5.30 -1.66 -7.37
CA GLY A 193 5.35 -2.92 -8.11
C GLY A 193 6.76 -3.30 -8.58
N GLY A 194 6.86 -4.24 -9.52
CA GLY A 194 8.11 -4.78 -10.06
C GLY A 194 8.77 -5.88 -9.21
N GLY A 195 8.27 -6.11 -8.00
CA GLY A 195 8.77 -7.08 -7.04
C GLY A 195 8.27 -6.74 -5.64
N GLY A 196 8.85 -7.35 -4.63
CA GLY A 196 8.53 -7.15 -3.22
C GLY A 196 7.22 -7.81 -2.82
N TYR A 197 6.53 -7.21 -1.86
CA TYR A 197 5.24 -7.72 -1.42
C TYR A 197 4.11 -7.31 -2.37
N ILE A 198 3.18 -8.24 -2.55
CA ILE A 198 1.87 -8.01 -3.15
C ILE A 198 0.84 -8.08 -2.02
N LEU A 199 -0.08 -7.12 -1.98
CA LEU A 199 -1.14 -7.10 -0.98
C LEU A 199 -2.29 -7.99 -1.44
N GLY A 200 -2.69 -8.95 -0.60
CA GLY A 200 -3.75 -9.90 -0.88
C GLY A 200 -4.93 -9.76 0.07
N PHE A 201 -6.13 -10.05 -0.44
CA PHE A 201 -7.39 -10.06 0.29
C PHE A 201 -8.10 -11.39 0.04
N THR A 202 -8.62 -12.02 1.09
CA THR A 202 -9.39 -13.28 0.98
C THR A 202 -10.50 -13.36 2.03
N GLU A 203 -11.62 -14.00 1.69
CA GLU A 203 -12.69 -14.36 2.64
C GLU A 203 -12.35 -15.61 3.48
N ASP A 204 -11.40 -16.45 3.02
CA ASP A 204 -10.93 -17.65 3.74
C ASP A 204 -9.42 -17.81 3.63
N TYR A 205 -8.71 -17.30 4.64
CA TYR A 205 -7.25 -17.32 4.68
C TYR A 205 -6.65 -18.73 4.71
N ILE A 206 -7.32 -19.70 5.36
CA ILE A 206 -6.82 -21.07 5.43
C ILE A 206 -6.89 -21.71 4.05
N LYS A 207 -8.01 -21.52 3.33
CA LYS A 207 -8.15 -21.97 1.95
C LYS A 207 -7.11 -21.32 1.04
N THR A 208 -6.96 -20.00 1.10
CA THR A 208 -5.97 -19.27 0.28
C THR A 208 -4.55 -19.72 0.55
N LYS A 209 -4.18 -19.97 1.82
CA LYS A 209 -2.87 -20.49 2.17
C LYS A 209 -2.60 -21.86 1.55
N ASN A 210 -3.61 -22.73 1.45
CA ASN A 210 -3.46 -24.02 0.78
C ASN A 210 -3.35 -23.89 -0.74
N ILE A 211 -4.08 -22.96 -1.36
CA ILE A 211 -4.01 -22.68 -2.80
C ILE A 211 -2.65 -22.10 -3.17
N LEU A 212 -2.14 -21.18 -2.33
CA LEU A 212 -0.87 -20.49 -2.51
C LEU A 212 0.27 -21.11 -1.69
N LYS A 213 0.21 -22.42 -1.42
CA LYS A 213 1.18 -23.14 -0.57
C LYS A 213 2.63 -23.04 -1.04
N ASP A 214 2.84 -22.79 -2.33
CA ASP A 214 4.15 -22.67 -2.96
C ASP A 214 4.70 -21.23 -2.87
N TYR A 215 3.97 -20.31 -2.22
CA TYR A 215 4.34 -18.91 -2.02
C TYR A 215 4.43 -18.58 -0.52
N LYS A 216 5.22 -17.56 -0.18
CA LYS A 216 5.33 -17.07 1.20
C LYS A 216 4.24 -16.04 1.48
N LEU A 217 3.39 -16.35 2.44
CA LEU A 217 2.29 -15.49 2.88
C LEU A 217 2.53 -15.03 4.32
N GLU A 218 2.27 -13.75 4.57
CA GLU A 218 2.27 -13.16 5.91
C GLU A 218 0.90 -12.57 6.22
N LEU A 219 0.32 -12.96 7.35
CA LEU A 219 -0.98 -12.43 7.79
C LEU A 219 -0.80 -11.00 8.31
N VAL A 220 -1.59 -10.06 7.81
CA VAL A 220 -1.56 -8.65 8.23
C VAL A 220 -2.74 -8.30 9.12
N TYR A 221 -3.94 -8.73 8.72
CA TYR A 221 -5.19 -8.34 9.37
C TYR A 221 -6.26 -9.42 9.18
N ARG A 222 -7.16 -9.59 10.17
CA ARG A 222 -8.34 -10.47 10.08
C ARG A 222 -9.64 -9.68 10.17
N PHE A 223 -10.55 -10.00 9.26
CA PHE A 223 -11.91 -9.45 9.22
C PHE A 223 -12.86 -10.19 10.17
#